data_AF-A0A4P7C2W6-F1
#
_entry.id   AF-A0A4P7C2W6-F1
#
_cell.length_a   1.000
_cell.length_b   1.000
_cell.length_c   1.000
_cell.angle_alpha   90.00
_cell.angle_beta   90.00
_cell.angle_gamma   90.00
#
_symmetry.space_group_name_H-M   'P 1'
#
loop_
_entity.id
_entity.type
_entity.pdbx_description
1 polymer ?
#
loop_
_entity_poly.entity_id
_entity_poly.type
_entity_poly.pdbx_seq_one_letter_code
_entity_poly.pdbx_strand_id
1 'polypeptide(L)'
;MGSLVALISYHWPRTALFRVVDTEVKRIDNNDQYRITAIRQKDDKRMVFRNEDAWHRLKFNSADIQGDAAIAERENLVVEMTYYGWRSNFLSWFWNVSDLEVLREKTRNLPQQE
;
A
#
# COMPACT_ATOMS: atom_id res chain seq x y z
N MET A 1 -19.45 -12.23 -20.03
CA MET A 1 -19.74 -11.21 -18.99
C MET A 1 -18.83 -11.30 -17.76
N GLY A 2 -18.44 -12.49 -17.27
CA GLY A 2 -17.64 -12.62 -16.03
C GLY A 2 -16.21 -12.04 -16.06
N SER A 3 -15.43 -12.21 -17.14
CA SER A 3 -14.04 -11.74 -17.17
C SER A 3 -13.87 -10.23 -17.15
N LEU A 4 -14.83 -9.46 -17.70
CA LEU A 4 -14.74 -8.00 -17.74
C LEU A 4 -14.91 -7.40 -16.32
N VAL A 5 -15.81 -7.97 -15.51
CA VAL A 5 -16.04 -7.56 -14.12
C VAL A 5 -14.81 -7.82 -13.25
N ALA A 6 -14.14 -8.96 -13.44
CA ALA A 6 -12.91 -9.27 -12.72
C ALA A 6 -11.79 -8.25 -13.01
N LEU A 7 -11.61 -7.88 -14.27
CA LEU A 7 -10.62 -6.88 -14.69
C LEU A 7 -10.91 -5.48 -14.12
N ILE A 8 -12.18 -5.06 -14.11
CA ILE A 8 -12.60 -3.78 -13.52
C ILE A 8 -12.35 -3.80 -12.01
N SER A 9 -12.74 -4.88 -11.33
CA SER A 9 -12.60 -5.00 -9.88
C SER A 9 -11.15 -5.05 -9.39
N TYR A 10 -10.22 -5.54 -10.22
CA TYR A 10 -8.79 -5.53 -9.94
C TYR A 10 -8.24 -4.11 -9.85
N HIS A 11 -8.79 -3.18 -10.64
CA HIS A 11 -8.36 -1.79 -10.71
C HIS A 11 -9.12 -0.88 -9.75
N TRP A 12 -10.11 -1.38 -9.00
CA TRP A 12 -10.89 -0.55 -8.09
C TRP A 12 -10.03 -0.15 -6.87
N PRO A 13 -9.70 1.13 -6.70
CA PRO A 13 -8.88 1.58 -5.58
C PRO A 13 -9.65 1.42 -4.27
N ARG A 14 -8.97 0.94 -3.24
CA ARG A 14 -9.49 0.80 -1.88
C ARG A 14 -8.57 1.57 -0.94
N THR A 15 -9.14 2.43 -0.13
CA THR A 15 -8.39 3.22 0.86
C THR A 15 -8.73 2.70 2.26
N ALA A 16 -7.71 2.51 3.09
CA ALA A 16 -7.89 2.17 4.50
C ALA A 16 -6.71 2.64 5.35
N LEU A 17 -6.94 2.67 6.66
CA LEU A 17 -5.93 3.04 7.64
C LEU A 17 -5.10 1.82 8.06
N PHE A 18 -3.78 1.99 8.07
CA PHE A 18 -2.84 0.95 8.43
C PHE A 18 -1.78 1.47 9.38
N ARG A 19 -1.23 0.56 10.19
CA ARG A 19 0.04 0.75 10.88
C ARG A 19 1.09 -0.05 10.12
N VAL A 20 2.15 0.61 9.65
CA VAL A 20 3.27 -0.08 9.00
C VAL A 20 4.06 -0.81 10.06
N VAL A 21 4.37 -2.07 9.80
CA VAL A 21 5.10 -2.94 10.74
C VAL A 21 6.51 -3.24 10.25
N ASP A 22 6.66 -3.37 8.94
CA ASP A 22 7.92 -3.79 8.32
C ASP A 22 7.93 -3.39 6.85
N THR A 23 9.10 -2.95 6.39
CA THR A 23 9.37 -2.53 5.02
C THR A 23 10.57 -3.29 4.47
N GLU A 24 10.36 -4.11 3.43
CA GLU A 24 11.43 -4.89 2.80
C GLU A 24 11.69 -4.41 1.37
N VAL A 25 12.96 -4.33 0.98
CA VAL A 25 13.38 -4.14 -0.41
C VAL A 25 14.24 -5.33 -0.82
N LYS A 26 13.85 -6.01 -1.90
CA LYS A 26 14.60 -7.15 -2.45
C LYS A 26 14.96 -6.91 -3.91
N ARG A 27 16.23 -7.11 -4.25
CA ARG A 27 16.69 -7.09 -5.64
C ARG A 27 16.56 -8.48 -6.24
N ILE A 28 15.78 -8.60 -7.31
CA ILE A 28 15.52 -9.85 -8.04
C ILE A 28 15.79 -9.57 -9.52
N ASP A 29 16.75 -10.29 -10.11
CA ASP A 29 17.05 -10.22 -11.55
C ASP A 29 17.11 -8.78 -12.09
N ASN A 30 17.91 -7.92 -11.43
CA ASN A 30 18.09 -6.48 -11.71
C ASN A 30 16.89 -5.56 -11.46
N ASN A 31 15.79 -6.06 -10.89
CA ASN A 31 14.65 -5.23 -10.49
C ASN A 31 14.52 -5.14 -8.97
N ASP A 32 14.14 -3.96 -8.48
CA ASP A 32 13.83 -3.76 -7.08
C ASP A 32 12.36 -4.09 -6.81
N GLN A 33 12.14 -4.98 -5.85
CA GLN A 33 10.83 -5.36 -5.37
C GLN A 33 10.63 -4.81 -3.96
N TYR A 34 9.75 -3.83 -3.87
CA TYR A 34 9.35 -3.21 -2.61
C TYR A 34 8.18 -3.97 -1.99
N ARG A 35 8.28 -4.27 -0.70
CA ARG A 35 7.22 -4.90 0.08
C ARG A 35 6.95 -4.09 1.33
N ILE A 36 5.67 -3.95 1.64
CA ILE A 36 5.19 -3.26 2.84
C ILE A 36 4.30 -4.23 3.59
N THR A 37 4.65 -4.54 4.82
CA THR A 37 3.80 -5.26 5.75
C THR A 37 3.10 -4.25 6.65
N ALA A 38 1.77 -4.30 6.68
CA ALA A 38 1.00 -3.38 7.50
C ALA A 38 -0.21 -4.05 8.15
N ILE A 39 -0.61 -3.55 9.31
CA ILE A 39 -1.79 -4.02 10.06
C ILE A 39 -2.92 -3.02 9.87
N ARG A 40 -4.03 -3.48 9.32
CA ARG A 40 -5.20 -2.62 9.09
C ARG A 40 -5.88 -2.28 10.41
N GLN A 41 -6.10 -1.00 10.67
CA GLN A 41 -6.65 -0.53 11.95
C GLN A 41 -8.11 -0.94 12.17
N LYS A 42 -8.87 -1.19 11.10
CA LYS A 42 -10.31 -1.54 11.19
C LYS A 42 -10.56 -2.93 11.79
N ASP A 43 -9.72 -3.90 11.46
CA ASP A 43 -9.95 -5.32 11.76
C ASP A 43 -8.69 -6.08 12.20
N ASP A 44 -7.63 -5.33 12.54
CA ASP A 44 -6.33 -5.82 12.98
C ASP A 44 -5.68 -6.85 12.02
N LYS A 45 -6.07 -6.80 10.76
CA LYS A 45 -5.61 -7.78 9.76
C LYS A 45 -4.24 -7.40 9.24
N ARG A 46 -3.26 -8.30 9.41
CA ARG A 46 -1.96 -8.21 8.75
C ARG A 46 -2.10 -8.40 7.24
N MET A 47 -1.61 -7.44 6.48
CA MET A 47 -1.60 -7.43 5.03
C MET A 47 -0.17 -7.20 4.52
N VAL A 48 0.15 -7.86 3.40
CA VAL A 48 1.44 -7.70 2.72
C VAL A 48 1.16 -7.16 1.33
N PHE A 49 1.77 -6.02 1.06
CA PHE A 49 1.70 -5.32 -0.20
C PHE A 49 3.00 -5.50 -0.97
N ARG A 50 2.87 -5.60 -2.28
CA ARG A 50 4.01 -5.59 -3.21
C ARG A 50 3.88 -4.35 -4.06
N ASN A 51 4.73 -3.38 -3.79
CA ASN A 51 4.74 -2.09 -4.43
C ASN A 51 5.66 -2.15 -5.65
N GLU A 52 5.14 -2.55 -6.80
CA GLU A 52 5.92 -2.61 -8.03
C GLU A 52 5.71 -1.34 -8.86
N ASP A 53 6.80 -0.81 -9.41
CA ASP A 53 6.74 0.18 -10.48
C ASP A 53 6.17 -0.48 -11.73
N ALA A 54 5.19 0.19 -12.32
CA ALA A 54 4.55 -0.28 -13.52
C ALA A 54 4.69 0.83 -14.56
N TRP A 55 5.70 0.70 -15.41
CA TRP A 55 5.97 1.65 -16.50
C TRP A 55 4.73 1.85 -17.40
N HIS A 56 3.95 0.79 -17.64
CA HIS A 56 2.68 0.80 -18.38
C HIS A 56 1.52 1.46 -17.62
N ARG A 57 1.71 1.83 -16.35
CA ARG A 57 0.75 2.56 -15.49
C ARG A 57 1.29 3.92 -15.03
N LEU A 58 2.38 4.39 -15.63
CA LEU A 58 3.06 5.66 -15.31
C LEU A 58 3.39 5.82 -13.81
N LYS A 59 3.58 4.70 -13.10
CA LYS A 59 3.86 4.70 -11.67
C LYS A 59 5.37 4.52 -11.45
N PHE A 60 6.02 5.59 -11.00
CA PHE A 60 7.47 5.70 -10.74
C PHE A 60 7.79 6.13 -9.31
N ASN A 61 6.78 6.13 -8.41
CA ASN A 61 6.89 6.60 -7.04
C ASN A 61 7.03 5.45 -6.03
N SER A 62 7.35 4.22 -6.47
CA SER A 62 7.43 3.09 -5.53
C SER A 62 8.51 3.30 -4.46
N ALA A 63 9.62 3.94 -4.83
CA ALA A 63 10.70 4.32 -3.91
C ALA A 63 10.24 5.36 -2.87
N ASP A 64 9.47 6.37 -3.28
CA ASP A 64 8.96 7.41 -2.37
C ASP A 64 7.96 6.81 -1.38
N ILE A 65 7.00 6.01 -1.86
CA ILE A 65 6.03 5.29 -1.02
C ILE A 65 6.76 4.37 -0.02
N GLN A 66 7.84 3.71 -0.46
CA GLN A 66 8.64 2.89 0.45
C GLN A 66 9.35 3.75 1.51
N GLY A 67 9.88 4.91 1.12
CA GLY A 67 10.50 5.87 2.04
C GLY A 67 9.52 6.33 3.12
N ASP A 68 8.33 6.76 2.71
CA ASP A 68 7.28 7.19 3.65
C ASP A 68 6.79 6.05 4.53
N ALA A 69 6.67 4.83 3.99
CA ALA A 69 6.35 3.64 4.78
C ALA A 69 7.42 3.34 5.83
N ALA A 70 8.71 3.48 5.49
CA ALA A 70 9.83 3.25 6.40
C ALA A 70 9.88 4.32 7.51
N ILE A 71 9.54 5.57 7.19
CA ILE A 71 9.37 6.64 8.19
C ILE A 71 8.21 6.30 9.12
N ALA A 72 7.06 5.89 8.56
CA ALA A 72 5.88 5.52 9.34
C ALA A 72 6.14 4.29 10.25
N GLU A 73 6.91 3.31 9.78
CA GLU A 73 7.36 2.16 10.58
C GLU A 73 8.20 2.65 11.77
N ARG A 74 9.25 3.43 11.50
CA ARG A 74 10.18 3.94 12.52
C ARG A 74 9.49 4.82 13.56
N GLU A 75 8.55 5.67 13.13
CA GLU A 75 7.81 6.58 14.01
C GLU A 75 6.52 5.96 14.57
N ASN A 76 6.21 4.70 14.26
CA ASN A 76 4.95 4.01 14.63
C ASN A 76 3.68 4.80 14.26
N LEU A 77 3.70 5.46 13.10
CA LEU A 77 2.59 6.29 12.62
C LEU A 77 1.51 5.46 11.93
N VAL A 78 0.27 5.97 11.99
CA VAL A 78 -0.83 5.47 11.17
C VAL A 78 -0.77 6.15 9.80
N VAL A 79 -0.91 5.36 8.75
CA VAL A 79 -0.90 5.80 7.36
C VAL A 79 -2.24 5.48 6.70
N GLU A 80 -2.69 6.36 5.81
CA GLU A 80 -3.77 6.08 4.89
C GLU A 80 -3.15 5.50 3.61
N MET A 81 -3.46 4.23 3.31
CA MET A 81 -2.92 3.57 2.12
C MET A 81 -4.05 3.33 1.13
N THR A 82 -3.84 3.76 -0.11
CA THR A 82 -4.69 3.37 -1.24
C THR A 82 -4.05 2.20 -1.95
N TYR A 83 -4.79 1.10 -2.10
CA TYR A 83 -4.31 -0.15 -2.66
C TYR A 83 -5.35 -0.79 -3.58
N TYR A 84 -4.88 -1.62 -4.51
CA TYR A 84 -5.72 -2.33 -5.46
C TYR A 84 -5.15 -3.73 -5.75
N GLY A 85 -5.84 -4.49 -6.60
CA GLY A 85 -5.47 -5.86 -6.97
C GLY A 85 -6.10 -6.90 -6.07
N TRP A 86 -5.58 -8.13 -6.07
CA TRP A 86 -6.00 -9.22 -5.18
C TRP A 86 -4.78 -9.98 -4.64
N ARG A 87 -4.97 -10.72 -3.54
CA ARG A 87 -3.96 -11.65 -3.02
C ARG A 87 -4.22 -13.06 -3.55
N SER A 88 -3.25 -13.64 -4.23
CA SER A 88 -3.23 -15.07 -4.56
C SER A 88 -1.84 -15.64 -4.29
N ASN A 89 -1.74 -16.64 -3.40
CA ASN A 89 -0.49 -17.35 -3.12
C ASN A 89 -0.01 -18.14 -4.34
N PHE A 90 -0.94 -18.80 -5.03
CA PHE A 90 -0.62 -19.66 -6.16
C PHE A 90 -0.04 -18.88 -7.35
N LEU A 91 -0.59 -17.70 -7.63
CA LEU A 91 -0.15 -16.85 -8.74
C LEU A 91 0.91 -15.83 -8.33
N SER A 92 1.40 -15.90 -7.09
CA SER A 92 2.30 -14.89 -6.51
C SER A 92 1.79 -13.46 -6.70
N TRP A 93 0.47 -13.25 -6.59
CA TRP A 93 -0.16 -11.94 -6.66
C TRP A 93 -0.35 -11.38 -5.27
N PHE A 94 -0.01 -10.11 -5.14
CA PHE A 94 -0.10 -9.34 -3.92
C PHE A 94 -0.88 -8.07 -4.21
N TRP A 95 -1.44 -7.47 -3.16
CA TRP A 95 -2.04 -6.15 -3.27
C TRP A 95 -0.95 -5.15 -3.66
N ASN A 96 -1.24 -4.26 -4.61
CA ASN A 96 -0.33 -3.18 -4.98
C ASN A 96 -0.78 -1.89 -4.29
N VAL A 97 0.16 -1.14 -3.71
CA VAL A 97 -0.11 0.18 -3.13
C VAL A 97 0.04 1.19 -4.24
N SER A 98 -0.92 2.10 -4.40
CA SER A 98 -0.83 3.20 -5.36
C SER A 98 -0.36 4.49 -4.71
N ASP A 99 -0.74 4.68 -3.45
CA ASP A 99 -0.57 5.93 -2.73
C ASP A 99 -0.49 5.65 -1.23
N LEU A 100 0.29 6.45 -0.52
CA LEU A 100 0.48 6.37 0.92
C LEU A 100 0.60 7.78 1.48
N GLU A 101 -0.28 8.10 2.42
CA GLU A 101 -0.27 9.37 3.13
C GLU A 101 -0.02 9.12 4.61
N VAL A 102 1.03 9.75 5.16
CA VAL A 102 1.31 9.69 6.59
C VAL A 102 0.38 10.64 7.32
N LEU A 103 -0.47 10.12 8.21
CA LEU A 103 -1.51 10.92 8.89
C LEU A 103 -0.99 11.86 9.98
N ARG A 104 0.31 12.16 10.00
CA ARG A 104 0.93 13.14 10.90
C ARG A 104 0.27 14.53 10.77
N GLU A 105 -0.30 14.84 9.61
CA GLU A 105 -0.93 16.13 9.31
C GLU A 105 -2.47 16.15 9.37
N LYS A 106 -3.17 15.03 9.15
CA LYS A 106 -4.65 15.02 9.10
C LYS A 106 -5.27 15.33 10.48
N THR A 107 -4.61 14.93 11.57
CA THR A 107 -5.04 15.27 12.94
C THR A 107 -4.81 16.74 13.30
N ARG A 108 -3.95 17.47 12.58
CA ARG A 108 -3.70 18.91 12.81
C ARG A 108 -4.79 19.81 12.20
N ASN A 109 -5.46 19.33 11.14
CA ASN A 109 -6.41 20.11 10.35
C ASN A 109 -7.89 19.69 10.52
N LEU A 110 -8.20 18.78 11.43
CA LEU A 110 -9.59 18.52 11.81
C LEU A 110 -10.02 19.60 12.81
N PRO A 111 -11.05 20.42 12.52
CA PRO A 111 -11.62 21.29 13.54
C PRO A 111 -12.10 20.38 14.67
N GLN A 112 -11.54 20.60 15.87
CA GLN A 112 -12.05 19.99 17.09
C GLN A 112 -13.47 20.54 17.24
N GLN A 113 -14.47 19.70 16.95
CA GLN A 113 -15.86 20.04 17.26
C GLN A 113 -15.99 19.87 18.78
N GLU A 114 -15.98 21.02 19.47
CA GLU A 114 -16.40 21.18 20.87
C GLU A 114 -17.87 20.82 21.07
#